data_AF-A0A538HT53-F1
#
_entry.id   AF-A0A538HT53-F1
#
_cell.length_a   1.000
_cell.length_b   1.000
_cell.length_c   1.000
_cell.angle_alpha   90.00
_cell.angle_beta   90.00
_cell.angle_gamma   90.00
#
_symmetry.space_group_name_H-M   'P 1'
#
loop_
_entity.id
_entity.type
_entity.pdbx_description
1 polymer ?
#
loop_
_entity_poly.entity_id
_entity_poly.type
_entity_poly.pdbx_seq_one_letter_code
_entity_poly.pdbx_strand_id
1 'polypeptide(L)'
;MRARLLIVGAIVAVVVPVTAMASSAMMSPVVSAKLLGKNEVPKGSPTGSGLVVVHLNAAKGTVCWTFAKVVKIGKPMVAHIHKAKVGVSGPVVVPLGGAYKAKGCTKASKKLVGAIEEHPAGYYVNIHTAKYPAGAIRGQLVVGMHG
;
A
#
# COMPACT_ATOMS: atom_id res chain seq x y z
N MET A 1 78.42 -31.62 8.83
CA MET A 1 77.19 -31.86 8.03
C MET A 1 76.03 -31.15 8.71
N ARG A 2 75.23 -30.40 7.94
CA ARG A 2 74.16 -29.51 8.39
C ARG A 2 72.86 -30.28 8.56
N ALA A 3 72.08 -30.02 9.61
CA ALA A 3 70.62 -30.02 9.55
C ALA A 3 70.02 -29.28 10.76
N ARG A 4 69.25 -28.23 10.46
CA ARG A 4 68.44 -27.42 11.37
C ARG A 4 67.09 -28.13 11.60
N LEU A 5 66.49 -28.02 12.78
CA LEU A 5 65.04 -28.14 12.94
C LEU A 5 64.54 -27.01 13.84
N LEU A 6 63.77 -26.10 13.25
CA LEU A 6 62.99 -25.07 13.93
C LEU A 6 61.58 -25.61 14.10
N ILE A 7 61.06 -25.65 15.34
CA ILE A 7 59.65 -25.95 15.60
C ILE A 7 58.99 -24.62 15.97
N VAL A 8 58.17 -24.12 15.05
CA VAL A 8 57.31 -22.95 15.25
C VAL A 8 56.03 -23.42 15.94
N GLY A 9 55.75 -22.89 17.14
CA GLY A 9 54.52 -23.16 17.87
C GLY A 9 53.31 -22.48 17.22
N ALA A 10 52.24 -23.25 16.98
CA ALA A 10 51.00 -22.77 16.42
C ALA A 10 50.18 -22.00 17.47
N ILE A 11 49.89 -20.72 17.22
CA ILE A 11 48.93 -19.93 18.00
C ILE A 11 47.56 -20.15 17.36
N VAL A 12 46.64 -20.79 18.09
CA VAL A 12 45.24 -20.99 17.70
C VAL A 12 44.48 -19.69 17.93
N ALA A 13 44.08 -19.00 16.87
CA ALA A 13 43.19 -17.85 16.95
C ALA A 13 41.73 -18.31 17.04
N VAL A 14 41.09 -18.08 18.19
CA VAL A 14 39.65 -18.32 18.39
C VAL A 14 38.88 -17.17 17.73
N VAL A 15 38.13 -17.49 16.67
CA VAL A 15 37.27 -16.53 15.98
C VAL A 15 35.86 -16.67 16.56
N VAL A 16 35.37 -15.66 17.27
CA VAL A 16 33.98 -15.61 17.75
C VAL A 16 33.10 -15.05 16.63
N PRO A 17 32.09 -15.78 16.13
CA PRO A 17 31.20 -15.24 15.11
C PRO A 17 30.20 -14.27 15.76
N VAL A 18 30.36 -12.97 15.50
CA VAL A 18 29.33 -11.97 15.77
C VAL A 18 28.25 -12.16 14.71
N THR A 19 27.13 -12.79 15.07
CA THR A 19 25.95 -12.85 14.20
C THR A 19 25.31 -11.46 14.17
N ALA A 20 25.58 -10.71 13.09
CA ALA A 20 24.85 -9.48 12.80
C ALA A 20 23.38 -9.82 12.52
N MET A 21 22.47 -9.39 13.41
CA MET A 21 21.05 -9.40 13.11
C MET A 21 20.80 -8.34 12.04
N ALA A 22 20.55 -8.78 10.80
CA ALA A 22 20.07 -7.91 9.75
C ALA A 22 18.68 -7.39 10.13
N SER A 23 18.61 -6.13 10.56
CA SER A 23 17.33 -5.41 10.64
C SER A 23 16.74 -5.35 9.24
N SER A 24 15.75 -6.19 8.96
CA SER A 24 14.87 -5.99 7.81
C SER A 24 14.22 -4.63 7.97
N ALA A 25 14.69 -3.64 7.22
CA ALA A 25 13.99 -2.37 7.10
C ALA A 25 12.56 -2.72 6.68
N MET A 26 11.59 -2.46 7.58
CA MET A 26 10.17 -2.68 7.31
C MET A 26 9.77 -1.73 6.18
N MET A 27 9.90 -2.20 4.93
CA MET A 27 9.47 -1.47 3.75
C MET A 27 7.97 -1.27 3.92
N SER A 28 7.54 -0.02 4.14
CA SER A 28 6.13 0.30 4.34
C SER A 28 5.32 -0.21 3.14
N PRO A 29 4.33 -1.09 3.32
CA PRO A 29 3.66 -1.74 2.20
C PRO A 29 3.03 -0.69 1.29
N VAL A 30 3.45 -0.70 0.02
CA VAL A 30 2.81 0.07 -1.04
C VAL A 30 1.73 -0.80 -1.64
N VAL A 31 0.49 -0.32 -1.62
CA VAL A 31 -0.64 -0.98 -2.30
C VAL A 31 -1.15 -0.08 -3.41
N SER A 32 -1.79 -0.66 -4.42
CA SER A 32 -2.29 0.08 -5.56
C SER A 32 -3.63 -0.46 -6.03
N ALA A 33 -4.35 0.32 -6.84
CA ALA A 33 -5.54 -0.15 -7.52
C ALA A 33 -5.71 0.52 -8.90
N LYS A 34 -6.19 -0.27 -9.86
CA LYS A 34 -6.77 0.25 -11.10
C LYS A 34 -8.25 0.48 -10.91
N LEU A 35 -8.65 1.75 -11.00
CA LEU A 35 -10.02 2.19 -10.80
C LEU A 35 -10.76 2.13 -12.13
N LEU A 36 -11.92 1.48 -12.18
CA LEU A 36 -12.77 1.38 -13.36
C LEU A 36 -14.22 1.55 -12.95
N GLY A 37 -15.01 2.26 -13.76
CA GLY A 37 -16.42 2.49 -13.38
C GLY A 37 -17.30 1.26 -13.59
N LYS A 38 -16.88 0.32 -14.45
CA LYS A 38 -17.49 -1.01 -14.54
C LYS A 38 -17.32 -1.87 -13.29
N ASN A 39 -16.38 -1.51 -12.41
CA ASN A 39 -16.15 -2.23 -11.14
C ASN A 39 -16.96 -1.62 -9.98
N GLU A 40 -17.61 -0.47 -10.19
CA GLU A 40 -18.46 0.14 -9.17
C GLU A 40 -19.79 -0.59 -9.05
N VAL A 41 -20.28 -0.64 -7.81
CA VAL A 41 -21.57 -1.22 -7.46
C VAL A 41 -22.27 -0.24 -6.51
N PRO A 42 -23.41 0.36 -6.88
CA PRO A 42 -24.08 0.35 -8.19
C PRO A 42 -23.21 0.92 -9.33
N LYS A 43 -23.66 0.73 -10.58
CA LYS A 43 -22.88 1.05 -11.79
C LYS A 43 -22.38 2.51 -11.81
N GLY A 44 -21.06 2.68 -11.89
CA GLY A 44 -20.39 3.98 -12.01
C GLY A 44 -20.27 4.46 -13.45
N SER A 45 -19.23 5.28 -13.73
CA SER A 45 -18.98 5.82 -15.07
C SER A 45 -18.56 4.72 -16.06
N PRO A 46 -19.34 4.41 -17.12
CA PRO A 46 -19.07 3.26 -17.98
C PRO A 46 -17.68 3.27 -18.64
N THR A 47 -17.15 4.46 -18.91
CA THR A 47 -15.84 4.67 -19.55
C THR A 47 -14.81 5.31 -18.62
N GLY A 48 -15.17 5.49 -17.34
CA GLY A 48 -14.31 6.10 -16.32
C GLY A 48 -13.16 5.19 -15.92
N SER A 49 -11.99 5.78 -15.72
CA SER A 49 -10.81 5.05 -15.22
C SER A 49 -9.88 5.92 -14.40
N GLY A 50 -9.03 5.28 -13.60
CA GLY A 50 -7.95 5.91 -12.85
C GLY A 50 -6.97 4.89 -12.30
N LEU A 51 -5.90 5.38 -11.70
CA LEU A 51 -4.93 4.60 -10.92
C LEU A 51 -4.76 5.27 -9.57
N VAL A 52 -4.48 4.48 -8.55
CA VAL A 52 -4.07 4.98 -7.23
C VAL A 52 -2.94 4.13 -6.70
N VAL A 53 -1.96 4.80 -6.10
CA VAL A 53 -0.94 4.21 -5.23
C VAL A 53 -1.20 4.73 -3.82
N VAL A 54 -1.17 3.83 -2.84
CA VAL A 54 -1.37 4.12 -1.43
C VAL A 54 -0.19 3.59 -0.64
N HIS A 55 0.48 4.49 0.09
CA HIS A 55 1.52 4.15 1.04
C HIS A 55 0.88 4.05 2.42
N LEU A 56 0.95 2.86 2.99
CA LEU A 56 0.43 2.56 4.31
C LEU A 56 1.59 2.52 5.31
N ASN A 57 1.38 3.08 6.49
CA ASN A 57 2.31 2.96 7.59
C ASN A 57 1.56 2.67 8.89
N ALA A 58 1.38 1.38 9.20
CA ALA A 58 0.69 0.93 10.39
C ALA A 58 1.34 1.46 11.69
N ALA A 59 2.67 1.52 11.76
CA ALA A 59 3.39 2.02 12.93
C ALA A 59 3.02 3.48 13.28
N LYS A 60 2.82 4.32 12.26
CA LYS A 60 2.45 5.74 12.39
C LYS A 60 0.95 6.00 12.22
N GLY A 61 0.15 4.99 11.84
CA GLY A 61 -1.28 5.15 11.52
C GLY A 61 -1.51 6.12 10.36
N THR A 62 -0.64 6.10 9.34
CA THR A 62 -0.70 7.04 8.22
C THR A 62 -1.11 6.33 6.94
N VAL A 63 -1.98 6.97 6.16
CA VAL A 63 -2.39 6.56 4.81
C VAL A 63 -2.13 7.71 3.86
N CYS A 64 -1.15 7.56 2.96
CA CYS A 64 -0.83 8.55 1.94
C CYS A 64 -1.20 8.01 0.56
N TRP A 65 -1.75 8.85 -0.32
CA TRP A 65 -2.20 8.42 -1.63
C TRP A 65 -1.68 9.31 -2.75
N THR A 66 -1.62 8.73 -3.95
CA THR A 66 -1.42 9.44 -5.22
C THR A 66 -2.32 8.83 -6.28
N PHE A 67 -3.25 9.61 -6.78
CA PHE A 67 -4.07 9.31 -7.95
C PHE A 67 -3.36 9.73 -9.23
N ALA A 68 -3.52 8.93 -10.27
CA ALA A 68 -3.02 9.21 -11.62
C ALA A 68 -4.05 8.80 -12.67
N LYS A 69 -4.01 9.45 -13.83
CA LYS A 69 -4.83 9.10 -15.01
C LYS A 69 -6.33 9.00 -14.71
N VAL A 70 -6.85 9.83 -13.80
CA VAL A 70 -8.29 9.91 -13.49
C VAL A 70 -8.99 10.66 -14.61
N VAL A 71 -9.75 9.94 -15.43
CA VAL A 71 -10.37 10.47 -16.65
C VAL A 71 -11.79 9.93 -16.83
N LYS A 72 -12.62 10.68 -17.58
CA LYS A 72 -13.99 10.27 -17.98
C LYS A 72 -14.95 10.00 -16.82
N ILE A 73 -14.82 10.74 -15.71
CA ILE A 73 -15.73 10.62 -14.54
C ILE A 73 -16.51 11.90 -14.20
N GLY A 74 -16.23 13.01 -14.91
CA GLY A 74 -16.65 14.35 -14.49
C GLY A 74 -15.71 14.93 -13.41
N LYS A 75 -16.17 15.95 -12.67
CA LYS A 75 -15.39 16.58 -11.59
C LYS A 75 -15.33 15.64 -10.36
N PRO A 76 -14.14 15.17 -9.94
CA PRO A 76 -13.98 14.41 -8.71
C PRO A 76 -14.37 15.24 -7.47
N MET A 77 -15.12 14.66 -6.53
CA MET A 77 -15.57 15.35 -5.32
C MET A 77 -14.91 14.83 -4.05
N VAL A 78 -14.84 13.51 -3.88
CA VAL A 78 -14.21 12.87 -2.71
C VAL A 78 -13.77 11.46 -3.07
N ALA A 79 -12.79 10.92 -2.33
CA ALA A 79 -12.32 9.56 -2.49
C ALA A 79 -12.21 8.87 -1.13
N HIS A 80 -12.41 7.55 -1.12
CA HIS A 80 -12.45 6.77 0.11
C HIS A 80 -11.77 5.40 -0.07
N ILE A 81 -11.26 4.84 1.03
CA ILE A 81 -11.01 3.41 1.15
C ILE A 81 -12.23 2.78 1.85
N HIS A 82 -12.75 1.71 1.29
CA HIS A 82 -13.85 0.91 1.82
C HIS A 82 -13.39 -0.52 2.13
N LYS A 83 -14.15 -1.21 2.98
CA LYS A 83 -13.93 -2.63 3.29
C LYS A 83 -15.03 -3.50 2.69
N ALA A 84 -14.72 -4.21 1.61
CA ALA A 84 -15.56 -5.27 1.05
C ALA A 84 -14.77 -6.10 0.03
N LYS A 85 -15.28 -7.31 -0.24
CA LYS A 85 -14.82 -8.14 -1.36
C LYS A 85 -15.19 -7.48 -2.70
N VAL A 86 -14.54 -7.96 -3.77
CA VAL A 86 -14.84 -7.56 -5.16
C VAL A 86 -16.33 -7.75 -5.46
N GLY A 87 -16.94 -6.78 -6.13
CA GLY A 87 -18.36 -6.82 -6.53
C GLY A 87 -19.37 -6.51 -5.42
N VAL A 88 -18.93 -6.28 -4.18
CA VAL A 88 -19.81 -5.92 -3.05
C VAL A 88 -19.45 -4.53 -2.55
N SER A 89 -20.45 -3.70 -2.27
CA SER A 89 -20.27 -2.37 -1.65
C SER A 89 -20.08 -2.53 -0.14
N GLY A 90 -19.19 -1.73 0.45
CA GLY A 90 -18.90 -1.77 1.87
C GLY A 90 -18.84 -0.40 2.53
N PRO A 91 -18.73 -0.35 3.86
CA PRO A 91 -18.58 0.92 4.58
C PRO A 91 -17.26 1.62 4.23
N VAL A 92 -17.27 2.95 4.30
CA VAL A 92 -16.05 3.76 4.30
C VAL A 92 -15.27 3.44 5.57
N VAL A 93 -13.99 3.11 5.42
CA VAL A 93 -13.08 2.87 6.55
C VAL A 93 -11.99 3.93 6.65
N VAL A 94 -11.59 4.55 5.53
CA VAL A 94 -10.65 5.68 5.52
C VAL A 94 -11.12 6.75 4.53
N PRO A 95 -11.53 7.93 5.01
CA PRO A 95 -11.72 9.08 4.14
C PRO A 95 -10.39 9.64 3.63
N LEU A 96 -10.22 9.78 2.31
CA LEU A 96 -8.99 10.32 1.71
C LEU A 96 -9.09 11.86 1.59
N GLY A 97 -9.35 12.51 2.73
CA GLY A 97 -9.62 13.94 2.86
C GLY A 97 -11.11 14.31 2.82
N GLY A 98 -11.44 15.56 3.17
CA GLY A 98 -12.82 16.08 3.11
C GLY A 98 -13.27 16.50 1.71
N ALA A 99 -12.33 16.59 0.77
CA ALA A 99 -12.57 16.83 -0.64
C ALA A 99 -11.49 16.10 -1.46
N TYR A 100 -11.77 15.84 -2.73
CA TYR A 100 -10.85 15.15 -3.61
C TYR A 100 -9.54 15.94 -3.77
N LYS A 101 -8.43 15.25 -3.50
CA LYS A 101 -7.08 15.71 -3.84
C LYS A 101 -6.36 14.59 -4.56
N ALA A 102 -5.66 14.93 -5.65
CA ALA A 102 -4.88 13.95 -6.40
C ALA A 102 -3.78 13.31 -5.54
N LYS A 103 -3.24 14.03 -4.57
CA LYS A 103 -2.28 13.49 -3.59
C LYS A 103 -2.61 14.02 -2.20
N GLY A 104 -2.28 13.24 -1.17
CA GLY A 104 -2.45 13.66 0.21
C GLY A 104 -2.11 12.56 1.21
N CYS A 105 -2.24 12.89 2.48
CA CYS A 105 -2.12 11.96 3.59
C CYS A 105 -3.21 12.21 4.61
N THR A 106 -3.65 11.14 5.26
CA THR A 106 -4.59 11.19 6.37
C THR A 106 -4.15 10.23 7.48
N LYS A 107 -4.76 10.38 8.64
CA LYS A 107 -4.57 9.47 9.78
C LYS A 107 -5.71 8.45 9.84
N ALA A 108 -5.35 7.24 10.25
CA ALA A 108 -6.27 6.17 10.59
C ALA A 108 -5.72 5.38 11.78
N SER A 109 -6.54 4.55 12.42
CA SER A 109 -6.05 3.73 13.53
C SER A 109 -4.96 2.76 13.04
N LYS A 110 -3.92 2.55 13.85
CA LYS A 110 -2.82 1.64 13.51
C LYS A 110 -3.33 0.23 13.16
N LYS A 111 -4.32 -0.25 13.91
CA LYS A 111 -5.00 -1.53 13.67
C LYS A 111 -5.67 -1.59 12.28
N LEU A 112 -6.36 -0.52 11.87
CA LEU A 112 -6.99 -0.49 10.55
C LEU A 112 -5.94 -0.46 9.44
N VAL A 113 -4.90 0.38 9.58
CA VAL A 113 -3.84 0.45 8.58
C VAL A 113 -3.14 -0.89 8.44
N GLY A 114 -2.79 -1.55 9.55
CA GLY A 114 -2.23 -2.91 9.53
C GLY A 114 -3.16 -3.94 8.88
N ALA A 115 -4.47 -3.88 9.14
CA ALA A 115 -5.43 -4.77 8.51
C ALA A 115 -5.53 -4.56 6.98
N ILE A 116 -5.31 -3.34 6.47
CA ILE A 116 -5.25 -3.06 5.02
C ILE A 116 -3.94 -3.57 4.44
N GLU A 117 -2.82 -3.40 5.16
CA GLU A 117 -1.51 -3.92 4.77
C GLU A 117 -1.50 -5.45 4.65
N GLU A 118 -2.10 -6.16 5.62
CA GLU A 118 -2.17 -7.62 5.68
C GLU A 118 -3.14 -8.22 4.64
N HIS A 119 -4.27 -7.54 4.40
CA HIS A 119 -5.34 -8.05 3.55
C HIS A 119 -5.85 -7.02 2.53
N PRO A 120 -4.99 -6.49 1.64
CA PRO A 120 -5.36 -5.41 0.73
C PRO A 120 -6.53 -5.79 -0.19
N ALA A 121 -6.59 -7.06 -0.62
CA ALA A 121 -7.68 -7.56 -1.46
C ALA A 121 -9.06 -7.53 -0.77
N GLY A 122 -9.16 -7.26 0.54
CA GLY A 122 -10.41 -7.00 1.27
C GLY A 122 -10.88 -5.54 1.24
N TYR A 123 -10.11 -4.65 0.62
CA TYR A 123 -10.37 -3.21 0.57
C TYR A 123 -10.33 -2.66 -0.85
N TYR A 124 -11.09 -1.61 -1.11
CA TYR A 124 -11.09 -0.92 -2.38
C TYR A 124 -11.03 0.59 -2.22
N VAL A 125 -10.46 1.26 -3.22
CA VAL A 125 -10.53 2.72 -3.35
C VAL A 125 -11.63 3.05 -4.34
N ASN A 126 -12.38 4.11 -4.04
CA ASN A 126 -13.38 4.66 -4.94
C ASN A 126 -13.24 6.20 -5.05
N ILE A 127 -13.77 6.78 -6.11
CA ILE A 127 -13.91 8.23 -6.29
C ILE A 127 -15.36 8.56 -6.61
N HIS A 128 -15.95 9.52 -5.89
CA HIS A 128 -17.31 10.01 -6.11
C HIS A 128 -17.32 11.31 -6.92
N THR A 129 -18.38 11.51 -7.69
CA THR A 129 -18.68 12.77 -8.39
C THR A 129 -20.16 13.12 -8.22
N ALA A 130 -20.56 14.34 -8.60
CA ALA A 130 -21.96 14.76 -8.53
C ALA A 130 -22.89 13.85 -9.36
N LYS A 131 -22.41 13.37 -10.51
CA LYS A 131 -23.15 12.45 -11.38
C LYS A 131 -23.21 11.01 -10.82
N TYR A 132 -22.20 10.61 -10.07
CA TYR A 132 -22.10 9.27 -9.50
C TYR A 132 -21.86 9.35 -7.98
N PRO A 133 -22.90 9.72 -7.20
CA PRO A 133 -22.77 9.92 -5.76
C PRO A 133 -22.47 8.63 -5.00
N ALA A 134 -22.87 7.46 -5.53
CA ALA A 134 -22.50 6.16 -4.96
C ALA A 134 -21.06 5.72 -5.31
N GLY A 135 -20.45 6.33 -6.33
CA GLY A 135 -19.11 5.99 -6.81
C GLY A 135 -19.01 6.04 -8.33
N ALA A 136 -18.05 6.81 -8.86
CA ALA A 136 -17.81 6.93 -10.29
C ALA A 136 -16.86 5.85 -10.80
N ILE A 137 -15.80 5.54 -10.04
CA ILE A 137 -14.79 4.52 -10.37
C ILE A 137 -14.24 3.87 -9.10
N ARG A 138 -14.08 2.55 -9.13
CA ARG A 138 -13.57 1.73 -8.03
C ARG A 138 -12.49 0.76 -8.48
N GLY A 139 -11.56 0.44 -7.59
CA GLY A 139 -10.60 -0.64 -7.77
C GLY A 139 -10.22 -1.28 -6.44
N GLN A 140 -10.12 -2.61 -6.43
CA GLN A 140 -9.64 -3.37 -5.27
C GLN A 140 -8.14 -3.11 -5.07
N LEU A 141 -7.72 -2.95 -3.82
CA LEU A 141 -6.31 -2.80 -3.48
C LEU A 141 -5.58 -4.13 -3.68
N VAL A 142 -4.39 -4.04 -4.25
CA VAL A 142 -3.44 -5.15 -4.41
C VAL A 142 -2.07 -4.70 -3.93
N VAL A 143 -1.23 -5.64 -3.50
CA VAL A 143 0.17 -5.36 -3.15
C VAL A 143 0.87 -4.80 -4.40
N GLY A 144 1.46 -3.60 -4.28
CA GLY A 144 2.29 -3.02 -5.32
C GLY A 144 3.64 -3.75 -5.35
N MET A 145 4.04 -4.24 -6.52
CA MET A 145 5.43 -4.67 -6.72
C MET A 145 6.31 -3.43 -6.57
N HIS A 146 7.25 -3.48 -5.63
CA HIS A 146 8.29 -2.48 -5.52
C HIS A 146 9.11 -2.55 -6.82
N GLY A 147 9.09 -1.47 -7.60
CA GLY A 147 10.06 -1.24 -8.66
C GLY A 147 11.29 -0.58 -8.07
#